data_AF-A0A963XDS5-F1
#
_entry.id   AF-A0A963XDS5-F1
#
_cell.length_a   1.000
_cell.length_b   1.000
_cell.length_c   1.000
_cell.angle_alpha   90.00
_cell.angle_beta   90.00
_cell.angle_gamma   90.00
#
_symmetry.space_group_name_H-M   'P 1'
#
loop_
_entity.id
_entity.type
_entity.pdbx_description
1 polymer ?
#
loop_
_entity_poly.entity_id
_entity_poly.type
_entity_poly.pdbx_seq_one_letter_code
_entity_poly.pdbx_strand_id
1 'polypeptide(L)' 'MSVLKDVLLELRKMFLADARLSLAVLALALGIAAMARAGVAEAICQALLVLGAIAVLVASVRAAARRR' A
#
# COMPACT_ATOMS: atom_id res chain seq x y z
N MET A 1 -21.23 15.62 21.05
CA MET A 1 -20.90 15.12 19.70
C MET A 1 -20.95 16.32 18.78
N SER A 2 -19.82 16.77 18.24
CA SER A 2 -19.82 17.87 17.27
C SER A 2 -19.40 17.32 15.93
N VAL A 3 -20.18 17.64 14.91
CA VAL A 3 -19.93 17.25 13.50
C VAL A 3 -18.49 17.57 13.10
N LEU A 4 -17.92 18.67 13.62
CA LEU A 4 -16.54 19.07 13.40
C LEU A 4 -15.51 18.02 13.85
N LYS A 5 -15.72 17.38 15.02
CA LYS A 5 -14.81 16.34 15.51
C LYS A 5 -14.90 15.07 14.66
N ASP A 6 -16.09 14.70 14.21
CA ASP A 6 -16.29 13.52 13.37
C ASP A 6 -15.66 13.71 11.98
N VAL A 7 -15.80 14.89 11.38
CA VAL A 7 -15.16 15.23 10.10
C VAL A 7 -13.63 15.23 10.22
N LEU A 8 -13.06 15.80 11.29
CA LEU A 8 -11.61 15.78 11.52
C LEU A 8 -11.06 14.35 11.72
N LEU A 9 -11.80 13.50 12.43
CA LEU A 9 -11.46 12.08 12.58
C LEU A 9 -11.52 11.34 11.25
N GLU A 10 -12.52 11.61 10.42
CA GLU A 10 -12.69 10.98 9.11
C GLU A 10 -11.60 11.42 8.13
N LEU A 11 -11.27 12.72 8.08
CA LEU A 11 -10.14 13.24 7.30
C LEU A 11 -8.83 12.58 7.74
N ARG A 12 -8.58 12.46 9.05
CA ARG A 12 -7.39 11.79 9.56
C ARG A 12 -7.32 10.33 9.12
N LYS A 13 -8.45 9.61 9.09
CA LYS A 13 -8.49 8.21 8.63
C LYS A 13 -8.21 8.08 7.14
N MET A 14 -8.77 8.95 6.30
CA MET A 14 -8.51 8.94 4.85
C MET A 14 -7.04 9.24 4.57
N PHE A 15 -6.49 10.33 5.13
CA PHE A 15 -5.10 10.70 4.90
C PHE A 15 -4.09 9.67 5.43
N LEU A 16 -4.32 9.07 6.61
CA LEU A 16 -3.41 8.02 7.12
C LEU A 16 -3.52 6.70 6.34
N ALA A 17 -4.71 6.36 5.84
CA ALA A 17 -4.88 5.18 5.00
C ALA A 17 -4.09 5.35 3.69
N ASP A 18 -4.16 6.54 3.10
CA ASP A 18 -3.42 6.91 1.88
C ASP A 18 -1.89 6.87 2.11
N ALA A 19 -1.42 7.41 3.23
CA ALA A 19 0.00 7.36 3.60
C ALA A 19 0.51 5.92 3.78
N ARG A 20 -0.29 5.04 4.39
CA ARG A 20 0.07 3.61 4.54
C ARG A 20 0.12 2.88 3.20
N LEU A 21 -0.84 3.14 2.32
CA LEU A 21 -0.87 2.59 0.98
C LEU A 21 0.37 3.03 0.18
N SER A 22 0.66 4.34 0.20
CA SER A 22 1.82 4.94 -0.44
C SER A 22 3.12 4.34 0.08
N LEU A 23 3.24 4.16 1.40
CA LEU A 23 4.41 3.53 2.02
C LEU A 23 4.56 2.07 1.59
N ALA A 24 3.46 1.31 1.49
CA ALA A 24 3.51 -0.09 1.08
C ALA A 24 3.96 -0.25 -0.37
N VAL A 25 3.46 0.59 -1.27
CA VAL A 25 3.88 0.60 -2.68
C VAL A 25 5.34 1.04 -2.81
N LEU A 26 5.75 2.07 -2.06
CA LEU A 26 7.13 2.54 -2.05
C LEU A 26 8.08 1.44 -1.55
N ALA A 27 7.75 0.77 -0.44
CA ALA A 27 8.56 -0.30 0.13
C ALA A 27 8.69 -1.50 -0.82
N LEU A 28 7.60 -1.87 -1.49
CA LEU A 28 7.61 -2.91 -2.52
C LEU A 28 8.57 -2.52 -3.66
N ALA A 29 8.40 -1.33 -4.23
CA ALA A 29 9.24 -0.86 -5.33
C ALA A 29 10.72 -0.79 -4.94
N LEU A 30 11.03 -0.29 -3.74
CA LEU A 30 12.40 -0.22 -3.22
C LEU A 30 13.01 -1.62 -3.05
N GLY A 31 12.24 -2.57 -2.54
CA GLY A 31 12.65 -3.96 -2.38
C GLY A 31 12.98 -4.62 -3.73
N ILE A 32 12.10 -4.45 -4.72
CA ILE A 32 12.34 -4.97 -6.07
C ILE A 32 13.55 -4.29 -6.72
N ALA A 33 13.72 -2.97 -6.57
CA ALA A 33 14.88 -2.26 -7.08
C ALA A 33 16.19 -2.75 -6.44
N ALA A 34 16.19 -3.03 -5.13
CA ALA A 34 17.32 -3.60 -4.44
C ALA A 34 17.65 -5.02 -4.95
N MET A 35 16.63 -5.86 -5.18
CA MET A 35 16.80 -7.20 -5.75
C MET A 35 17.36 -7.16 -7.18
N ALA A 36 16.84 -6.28 -8.02
CA ALA A 36 17.36 -6.08 -9.37
C ALA A 36 18.83 -5.65 -9.34
N ARG A 37 19.19 -4.73 -8.43
CA ARG A 37 20.58 -4.30 -8.25
C ARG A 37 21.50 -5.41 -7.70
N ALA A 38 20.95 -6.37 -6.96
CA ALA A 38 21.67 -7.55 -6.50
C ALA A 38 21.84 -8.64 -7.59
N GLY A 39 21.34 -8.41 -8.81
CA GLY A 39 21.48 -9.33 -9.94
C GLY A 39 20.39 -10.40 -10.01
N VAL A 40 19.26 -10.22 -9.33
CA VAL A 40 18.09 -11.10 -9.52
C VAL A 40 17.59 -10.96 -10.96
N ALA A 41 17.19 -12.08 -11.56
CA ALA A 41 16.70 -12.11 -12.93
C ALA A 41 15.51 -11.16 -13.13
N GLU A 42 15.55 -10.39 -14.22
CA GLU A 42 14.57 -9.33 -14.50
C GLU A 42 13.13 -9.86 -14.52
N ALA A 43 12.90 -11.03 -15.12
CA ALA A 43 11.59 -11.67 -15.15
C ALA A 43 11.02 -11.95 -13.75
N ILE A 44 11.88 -12.30 -12.78
CA ILE A 44 11.47 -12.52 -11.39
C ILE A 44 11.09 -11.19 -10.73
N CYS A 45 11.91 -10.15 -10.93
CA CYS A 45 11.62 -8.81 -10.43
C CYS A 45 10.30 -8.25 -10.97
N GLN A 46 10.04 -8.42 -12.26
CA GLN A 46 8.79 -8.00 -12.91
C GLN A 46 7.59 -8.78 -12.36
N ALA A 47 7.69 -10.11 -12.26
CA ALA A 47 6.62 -10.95 -11.71
C ALA A 47 6.31 -10.58 -10.26
N LEU A 48 7.35 -10.39 -9.43
CA LEU A 48 7.19 -9.98 -8.04
C LEU A 48 6.60 -8.58 -7.90
N LEU A 49 6.93 -7.65 -8.79
CA LEU A 49 6.34 -6.31 -8.78
C LEU A 49 4.83 -6.37 -9.07
N VAL A 50 4.42 -7.12 -10.09
CA VAL A 50 2.99 -7.30 -10.44
C VAL A 50 2.24 -8.01 -9.33
N LEU A 51 2.74 -9.17 -8.88
CA LEU A 51 2.10 -9.94 -7.82
C LEU A 51 2.05 -9.18 -6.49
N GLY A 52 3.14 -8.47 -6.16
CA GLY A 52 3.21 -7.61 -4.98
C GLY A 52 2.20 -6.47 -5.04
N ALA A 53 2.06 -5.80 -6.19
CA ALA A 53 1.08 -4.73 -6.37
C ALA A 53 -0.36 -5.24 -6.20
N ILE A 54 -0.68 -6.40 -6.79
CA ILE A 54 -1.98 -7.06 -6.61
C ILE A 54 -2.21 -7.40 -5.14
N ALA A 55 -1.20 -7.93 -4.45
CA ALA A 55 -1.30 -8.26 -3.03
C ALA A 55 -1.57 -7.01 -2.16
N VAL A 56 -0.89 -5.89 -2.42
CA VAL A 56 -1.15 -4.61 -1.72
C VAL A 56 -2.58 -4.12 -1.98
N LEU A 57 -3.05 -4.20 -3.22
CA LEU A 57 -4.43 -3.85 -3.59
C LEU A 57 -5.45 -4.71 -2.84
N VAL A 58 -5.31 -6.03 -2.91
CA VAL A 58 -6.22 -6.99 -2.25
C VAL A 58 -6.20 -6.77 -0.73
N ALA A 59 -5.03 -6.59 -0.13
CA ALA A 59 -4.91 -6.33 1.30
C ALA A 59 -5.62 -5.02 1.69
N SER A 60 -5.48 -3.97 0.88
CA SER A 60 -6.09 -2.67 1.11
C SER A 60 -7.61 -2.72 0.98
N VAL A 61 -8.12 -3.38 -0.06
CA VAL A 61 -9.57 -3.61 -0.24
C VAL A 61 -10.13 -4.45 0.91
N ARG A 62 -9.45 -5.53 1.30
CA ARG A 62 -9.89 -6.36 2.44
C ARG A 62 -9.87 -5.61 3.76
N ALA A 63 -8.88 -4.73 3.98
CA ALA A 63 -8.80 -3.91 5.18
C ALA A 63 -9.92 -2.86 5.22
N ALA A 64 -10.27 -2.27 4.08
CA ALA A 64 -11.40 -1.36 3.96
C ALA A 64 -12.74 -2.09 4.15
N ALA A 65 -12.91 -3.27 3.55
CA ALA A 65 -14.13 -4.08 3.65
C ALA A 65 -14.40 -4.57 5.09
N ARG A 66 -13.37 -4.89 5.87
CA ARG A 66 -13.51 -5.30 7.28
C ARG A 66 -13.78 -4.14 8.25
N ARG A 67 -13.63 -2.89 7.81
CA ARG A 67 -13.88 -1.68 8.62
C ARG A 67 -15.27 -1.08 8.40
N ARG A 68 -16.00 -1.57 7.39
CA ARG A 68 -17.44 -1.34 7.22
C ARG A 68 -18.21 -2.36 8.04
#